data_AF-A0A0A1UL79-F1
#
_entry.id   AF-A0A0A1UL79-F1
#
_cell.length_a   1.000
_cell.length_b   1.000
_cell.length_c   1.000
_cell.angle_alpha   90.00
_cell.angle_beta   90.00
_cell.angle_gamma   90.00
#
_symmetry.space_group_name_H-M   'P 1'
#
loop_
_entity.id
_entity.type
_entity.pdbx_description
1 polymer ?
#
loop_
_entity_poly.entity_id
_entity_poly.type
_entity_poly.pdbx_seq_one_letter_code
_entity_poly.pdbx_strand_id
1 'polypeptide(L)'
;MKWCLQIADNTAFNDRFKAMPEHSGLRHFKKNVSELSQTTGKEHREMEKVFLGVIAGILPNEATMAARALLDFIYYAQLPSHTETTINWLEDALKSFHARKNVFVALKARDHFNINKLHSLIHYATSIRELGALDRYNTESPERLHIDFAKRAYKATNRNDFVAQMVTYLERRERVFKFDVYLQWAIPEYGESCCLKDDSWQAKRAPGWHIAKESPFKPVLFNSLESVFGVRWFDWALEEFFINMFGERLEIDLKDKLNVFPKATQYFNDDLPLEDGFTDIFMHLHMRR
;
A
#
# COMPACT_ATOMS: atom_id res chain seq x y z
N MET A 1 -3.73 -4.36 -20.87
CA MET A 1 -4.18 -5.77 -20.80
C MET A 1 -5.02 -6.21 -22.01
N LYS A 2 -6.22 -5.66 -22.27
CA LYS A 2 -7.07 -6.13 -23.39
C LYS A 2 -6.37 -6.17 -24.76
N TRP A 3 -5.60 -5.13 -25.11
CA TRP A 3 -4.85 -5.10 -26.38
C TRP A 3 -3.77 -6.19 -26.45
N CYS A 4 -3.13 -6.48 -25.32
CA CYS A 4 -2.16 -7.56 -25.21
C CYS A 4 -2.82 -8.93 -25.35
N LEU A 5 -4.00 -9.14 -24.75
CA LEU A 5 -4.78 -10.39 -24.88
C LEU A 5 -5.25 -10.66 -26.31
N GLN A 6 -5.49 -9.62 -27.11
CA GLN A 6 -5.85 -9.79 -28.53
C GLN A 6 -4.67 -10.21 -29.41
N ILE A 7 -3.44 -10.01 -28.95
CA ILE A 7 -2.21 -10.37 -29.67
C ILE A 7 -1.64 -11.68 -29.14
N ALA A 8 -1.70 -11.86 -27.82
CA ALA A 8 -1.15 -13.00 -27.11
C ALA A 8 -1.96 -14.26 -27.35
N ASP A 9 -1.26 -15.40 -27.27
CA ASP A 9 -1.92 -16.68 -27.10
C ASP A 9 -2.56 -16.75 -25.70
N ASN A 10 -3.88 -16.93 -25.65
CA ASN A 10 -4.65 -16.86 -24.40
C ASN A 10 -4.30 -18.01 -23.44
N THR A 11 -3.97 -19.19 -23.96
CA THR A 11 -3.55 -20.33 -23.12
C THR A 11 -2.23 -20.01 -22.45
N ALA A 12 -1.20 -19.64 -23.24
CA ALA A 12 0.11 -19.26 -22.71
C ALA A 12 0.03 -18.09 -21.72
N PHE A 13 -0.83 -17.10 -21.99
CA PHE A 13 -1.06 -15.97 -21.08
C PHE A 13 -1.65 -16.41 -19.74
N ASN A 14 -2.71 -17.22 -19.77
CA ASN A 14 -3.36 -17.72 -18.55
C ASN A 14 -2.43 -18.65 -17.76
N ASP A 15 -1.70 -19.53 -18.45
CA ASP A 15 -0.80 -20.49 -17.82
C ASP A 15 0.34 -19.79 -17.08
N ARG A 16 0.85 -18.67 -17.61
CA ARG A 16 1.84 -17.84 -16.90
C ARG A 16 1.28 -17.12 -15.69
N PHE A 17 0.03 -16.66 -15.74
CA PHE A 17 -0.63 -16.12 -14.55
C PHE A 17 -0.76 -17.18 -13.45
N LYS A 18 -1.05 -18.43 -13.81
CA LYS A 18 -1.13 -19.57 -12.89
C LYS A 18 0.23 -20.08 -12.43
N ALA A 19 1.27 -19.94 -13.25
CA ALA A 19 2.63 -20.38 -12.91
C ALA A 19 3.40 -19.37 -12.05
N MET A 20 2.83 -18.19 -11.79
CA MET A 20 3.47 -17.18 -10.95
C MET A 20 3.68 -17.73 -9.52
N PRO A 21 4.90 -17.65 -8.95
CA PRO A 21 5.16 -18.11 -7.59
C PRO A 21 4.23 -17.46 -6.58
N GLU A 22 3.82 -18.23 -5.57
CA GLU A 22 3.05 -17.69 -4.47
C GLU A 22 3.95 -16.76 -3.63
N HIS A 23 3.47 -15.55 -3.39
CA HIS A 23 4.18 -14.54 -2.59
C HIS A 23 3.15 -13.74 -1.79
N SER A 24 3.44 -13.46 -0.52
CA SER A 24 2.51 -12.78 0.40
C SER A 24 2.00 -11.43 -0.12
N GLY A 25 2.83 -10.68 -0.85
CA GLY A 25 2.49 -9.39 -1.44
C GLY A 25 1.79 -9.41 -2.82
N LEU A 26 1.60 -10.59 -3.41
CA LEU A 26 1.03 -10.75 -4.75
C LEU A 26 -0.21 -11.65 -4.72
N ARG A 27 -1.29 -11.22 -5.37
CA ARG A 27 -2.45 -12.09 -5.55
C ARG A 27 -2.14 -13.18 -6.58
N HIS A 28 -2.32 -14.44 -6.19
CA HIS A 28 -2.22 -15.58 -7.10
C HIS A 28 -3.56 -15.82 -7.83
N PHE A 29 -3.51 -15.95 -9.16
CA PHE A 29 -4.69 -16.11 -10.02
C PHE A 29 -4.83 -17.56 -10.49
N LYS A 30 -5.61 -18.37 -9.77
CA LYS A 30 -5.87 -19.79 -10.11
C LYS A 30 -6.79 -19.96 -11.34
N LYS A 31 -7.65 -18.99 -11.60
CA LYS A 31 -8.60 -18.99 -12.72
C LYS A 31 -8.03 -18.22 -13.92
N ASN A 32 -8.57 -18.50 -15.10
CA ASN A 32 -8.19 -17.82 -16.34
C ASN A 32 -8.50 -16.32 -16.23
N VAL A 33 -7.45 -15.49 -16.23
CA VAL A 33 -7.55 -14.04 -16.12
C VAL A 33 -8.23 -13.43 -17.35
N SER A 34 -8.03 -14.05 -18.52
CA SER A 34 -8.68 -13.65 -19.77
C SER A 34 -10.21 -13.75 -19.76
N GLU A 35 -10.80 -14.59 -18.90
CA GLU A 35 -12.25 -14.81 -18.80
C GLU A 35 -12.93 -13.89 -17.78
N LEU A 36 -12.17 -13.07 -17.04
CA LEU A 36 -12.72 -12.22 -16.01
C LEU A 36 -13.56 -11.09 -16.64
N SER A 37 -14.88 -11.19 -16.49
CA SER A 37 -15.81 -10.09 -16.76
C SER A 37 -15.93 -9.19 -15.53
N GLN A 38 -15.83 -7.86 -15.72
CA GLN A 38 -16.03 -6.85 -14.66
C GLN A 38 -15.00 -6.89 -13.52
N THR A 39 -13.72 -6.86 -13.87
CA THR A 39 -12.61 -6.77 -12.90
C THR A 39 -12.68 -5.49 -12.07
N THR A 40 -12.53 -5.64 -10.76
CA THR A 40 -12.48 -4.53 -9.80
C THR A 40 -11.17 -3.75 -9.92
N GLY A 41 -11.13 -2.50 -9.41
CA GLY A 41 -9.90 -1.71 -9.37
C GLY A 41 -8.76 -2.41 -8.59
N LYS A 42 -9.11 -3.10 -7.50
CA LYS A 42 -8.15 -3.90 -6.72
C LYS A 42 -7.58 -5.05 -7.55
N GLU A 43 -8.41 -5.74 -8.31
CA GLU A 43 -7.95 -6.80 -9.21
C GLU A 43 -7.01 -6.27 -10.29
N HIS A 44 -7.33 -5.12 -10.86
CA HIS A 44 -6.45 -4.46 -11.83
C HIS A 44 -5.06 -4.17 -11.27
N ARG A 45 -4.97 -3.60 -10.06
CA ARG A 45 -3.68 -3.33 -9.41
C ARG A 45 -2.87 -4.61 -9.19
N GLU A 46 -3.51 -5.68 -8.72
CA GLU A 46 -2.81 -6.95 -8.52
C GLU A 46 -2.32 -7.56 -9.84
N MET A 47 -3.12 -7.46 -10.90
CA MET A 47 -2.70 -7.93 -12.22
C MET A 47 -1.56 -7.09 -12.78
N GLU A 48 -1.55 -5.76 -12.57
CA GLU A 48 -0.50 -4.84 -13.05
C GLU A 48 0.88 -5.22 -12.50
N LYS A 49 0.98 -5.61 -11.22
CA LYS A 49 2.25 -6.01 -10.56
C LYS A 49 2.97 -7.14 -11.28
N VAL A 50 2.21 -8.09 -11.82
CA VAL A 50 2.75 -9.29 -12.48
C VAL A 50 2.71 -9.21 -14.01
N PHE A 51 2.01 -8.21 -14.55
CA PHE A 51 1.64 -8.14 -15.95
C PHE A 51 2.85 -8.18 -16.90
N LEU A 52 3.92 -7.43 -16.58
CA LEU A 52 5.10 -7.36 -17.42
C LEU A 52 5.81 -8.72 -17.54
N GLY A 53 5.93 -9.45 -16.43
CA GLY A 53 6.50 -10.80 -16.40
C GLY A 53 5.67 -11.79 -17.22
N VAL A 54 4.34 -11.66 -17.17
CA VAL A 54 3.45 -12.53 -17.95
C VAL A 54 3.63 -12.33 -19.45
N ILE A 55 3.66 -11.08 -19.93
CA ILE A 55 3.70 -10.80 -21.38
C ILE A 55 5.08 -10.98 -22.01
N ALA A 56 6.15 -11.03 -21.21
CA ALA A 56 7.53 -11.07 -21.68
C ALA A 56 7.81 -12.29 -22.58
N GLY A 57 8.05 -12.09 -23.86
CA GLY A 57 8.28 -13.17 -24.82
C GLY A 57 7.02 -13.89 -25.32
N ILE A 58 5.82 -13.47 -24.91
CA ILE A 58 4.57 -13.81 -25.63
C ILE A 58 4.30 -12.76 -26.70
N LEU A 59 4.46 -11.49 -26.34
CA LEU A 59 4.24 -10.39 -27.27
C LEU A 59 5.53 -10.02 -28.01
N PRO A 60 5.41 -9.44 -29.22
CA PRO A 60 6.54 -8.80 -29.88
C PRO A 60 7.25 -7.80 -28.95
N ASN A 61 8.57 -7.67 -29.09
CA ASN A 61 9.38 -6.81 -28.22
C ASN A 61 8.84 -5.37 -28.15
N GLU A 62 8.42 -4.82 -29.29
CA GLU A 62 7.89 -3.46 -29.36
C GLU A 62 6.55 -3.30 -28.60
N ALA A 63 5.66 -4.30 -28.68
CA ALA A 63 4.42 -4.32 -27.90
C ALA A 63 4.69 -4.47 -26.39
N THR A 64 5.68 -5.29 -26.02
CA THR A 64 6.12 -5.45 -24.63
C THR A 64 6.71 -4.15 -24.09
N MET A 65 7.54 -3.47 -24.87
CA MET A 65 8.12 -2.17 -24.50
C MET A 65 7.07 -1.06 -24.41
N ALA A 66 6.05 -1.07 -25.28
CA ALA A 66 4.94 -0.13 -25.16
C ALA A 66 4.11 -0.39 -23.89
N ALA A 67 3.80 -1.65 -23.60
CA ALA A 67 3.10 -2.03 -22.37
C ALA A 67 3.90 -1.65 -21.12
N ARG A 68 5.21 -1.89 -21.12
CA ARG A 68 6.14 -1.47 -20.05
C ARG A 68 6.12 0.04 -19.86
N ALA A 69 6.28 0.82 -20.92
CA ALA A 69 6.29 2.28 -20.83
C ALA A 69 4.98 2.84 -20.23
N LEU A 70 3.84 2.23 -20.55
CA LEU A 70 2.56 2.61 -19.95
C LEU A 70 2.45 2.19 -18.47
N LEU A 71 2.97 1.01 -18.10
CA LEU A 71 3.06 0.61 -16.69
C LEU A 71 3.96 1.56 -15.90
N ASP A 72 5.14 1.88 -16.42
CA ASP A 72 6.09 2.81 -15.80
C ASP A 72 5.41 4.16 -15.56
N PHE A 73 4.67 4.68 -16.55
CA PHE A 73 3.86 5.90 -16.38
C PHE A 73 2.86 5.77 -15.22
N ILE A 74 2.11 4.67 -15.15
CA ILE A 74 1.10 4.45 -14.09
C ILE A 74 1.78 4.42 -12.71
N TYR A 75 2.91 3.74 -12.57
CA TYR A 75 3.66 3.68 -11.32
C TYR A 75 4.22 5.05 -10.93
N TYR A 76 4.80 5.79 -11.87
CA TYR A 76 5.31 7.13 -11.58
C TYR A 76 4.19 8.08 -11.17
N ALA A 77 3.04 8.03 -11.84
CA ALA A 77 1.88 8.87 -11.50
C ALA A 77 1.31 8.58 -10.11
N GLN A 78 1.60 7.40 -9.52
CA GLN A 78 1.15 6.99 -8.19
C GLN A 78 2.15 7.30 -7.08
N LEU A 79 3.29 7.95 -7.39
CA LEU A 79 4.26 8.31 -6.37
C LEU A 79 3.63 9.29 -5.35
N PRO A 80 3.87 9.09 -4.04
CA PRO A 80 3.31 9.95 -3.00
C PRO A 80 3.93 11.36 -3.00
N SER A 81 5.08 11.52 -3.63
CA SER A 81 5.79 12.78 -3.75
C SER A 81 6.54 12.82 -5.08
N HIS A 82 6.58 14.02 -5.68
CA HIS A 82 7.20 14.25 -6.97
C HIS A 82 8.31 15.28 -6.86
N THR A 83 9.43 14.96 -7.48
CA THR A 83 10.52 15.88 -7.82
C THR A 83 10.54 16.11 -9.33
N GLU A 84 11.24 17.14 -9.81
CA GLU A 84 11.40 17.39 -11.25
C GLU A 84 11.98 16.15 -11.98
N THR A 85 12.87 15.40 -11.33
CA THR A 85 13.40 14.14 -11.87
C THR A 85 12.31 13.08 -12.08
N THR A 86 11.43 12.88 -11.11
CA THR A 86 10.32 11.91 -11.25
C THR A 86 9.29 12.36 -12.29
N ILE A 87 9.08 13.67 -12.44
CA ILE A 87 8.18 14.22 -13.47
C ILE A 87 8.79 13.99 -14.86
N ASN A 88 10.10 14.19 -15.01
CA ASN A 88 10.79 13.85 -16.26
C ASN A 88 10.67 12.36 -16.62
N TRP A 89 10.81 11.45 -15.64
CA TRP A 89 10.59 10.03 -15.87
C TRP A 89 9.16 9.71 -16.31
N LEU A 90 8.17 10.38 -15.72
CA LEU A 90 6.76 10.26 -16.10
C LEU A 90 6.53 10.74 -17.54
N GLU A 91 7.06 11.90 -17.92
CA GLU A 91 6.97 12.42 -19.29
C GLU A 91 7.68 11.51 -20.29
N ASP A 92 8.87 11.00 -19.95
CA ASP A 92 9.65 10.12 -20.82
C ASP A 92 9.02 8.74 -20.99
N ALA A 93 8.36 8.22 -19.95
CA ALA A 93 7.54 7.01 -20.04
C ALA A 93 6.36 7.21 -21.01
N LEU A 94 5.69 8.37 -20.96
CA LEU A 94 4.61 8.69 -21.89
C LEU A 94 5.09 8.85 -23.33
N LYS A 95 6.21 9.57 -23.55
CA LYS A 95 6.85 9.70 -24.87
C LYS A 95 7.22 8.32 -25.43
N SER A 96 7.83 7.49 -24.58
CA SER A 96 8.21 6.11 -24.87
C SER A 96 7.03 5.24 -25.30
N PHE A 97 5.88 5.38 -24.63
CA PHE A 97 4.65 4.71 -25.02
C PHE A 97 4.14 5.22 -26.38
N HIS A 98 4.09 6.53 -26.58
CA HIS A 98 3.62 7.12 -27.83
C HIS A 98 4.47 6.79 -29.04
N ALA A 99 5.79 6.63 -28.88
CA ALA A 99 6.68 6.19 -29.94
C ALA A 99 6.38 4.76 -30.42
N ARG A 100 5.90 3.89 -29.52
CA ARG A 100 5.72 2.44 -29.79
C ARG A 100 4.28 1.99 -29.92
N LYS A 101 3.29 2.80 -29.51
CA LYS A 101 1.86 2.40 -29.50
C LYS A 101 1.32 1.93 -30.85
N ASN A 102 1.89 2.39 -31.96
CA ASN A 102 1.45 2.03 -33.31
C ASN A 102 1.57 0.52 -33.59
N VAL A 103 2.41 -0.21 -32.84
CA VAL A 103 2.49 -1.67 -32.91
C VAL A 103 1.15 -2.35 -32.66
N PHE A 104 0.31 -1.81 -31.76
CA PHE A 104 -1.01 -2.36 -31.48
C PHE A 104 -2.00 -2.13 -32.64
N VAL A 105 -1.78 -1.08 -33.45
CA VAL A 105 -2.56 -0.86 -34.68
C VAL A 105 -2.11 -1.80 -35.77
N ALA A 106 -0.79 -1.92 -35.97
CA ALA A 106 -0.21 -2.83 -36.96
C ALA A 106 -0.63 -4.29 -36.73
N LEU A 107 -0.71 -4.72 -35.46
CA LEU A 107 -1.14 -6.06 -35.07
C LEU A 107 -2.66 -6.23 -35.00
N LYS A 108 -3.45 -5.25 -35.45
CA LYS A 108 -4.92 -5.26 -35.45
C LYS A 108 -5.55 -5.48 -34.06
N ALA A 109 -4.82 -5.18 -32.99
CA ALA A 109 -5.38 -5.18 -31.64
C ALA A 109 -6.31 -3.97 -31.45
N ARG A 110 -6.10 -2.88 -32.19
CA ARG A 110 -6.92 -1.67 -32.12
C ARG A 110 -6.83 -0.83 -33.38
N ASP A 111 -7.91 -0.16 -33.76
CA ASP A 111 -7.91 0.70 -34.97
C ASP A 111 -7.23 2.05 -34.75
N HIS A 112 -7.45 2.70 -33.60
CA HIS A 112 -6.89 4.02 -33.29
C HIS A 112 -6.70 4.27 -31.78
N PHE A 113 -5.91 5.29 -31.45
CA PHE A 113 -5.59 5.69 -30.06
C PHE A 113 -6.29 6.97 -29.57
N ASN A 114 -7.32 7.46 -30.26
CA ASN A 114 -8.20 8.55 -29.81
C ASN A 114 -9.07 8.09 -28.62
N ILE A 115 -8.47 7.99 -27.44
CA ILE A 115 -9.10 7.58 -26.20
C ILE A 115 -8.97 8.75 -25.23
N ASN A 116 -10.09 9.27 -24.73
CA ASN A 116 -10.08 10.42 -23.82
C ASN A 116 -9.17 10.19 -22.60
N LYS A 117 -9.21 8.98 -22.01
CA LYS A 117 -8.34 8.60 -20.87
C LYS A 117 -6.84 8.55 -21.19
N LEU A 118 -6.48 8.35 -22.45
CA LEU A 118 -5.09 8.31 -22.88
C LEU A 118 -4.61 9.73 -23.21
N HIS A 119 -5.48 10.53 -23.81
CA HIS A 119 -5.24 11.96 -24.03
C HIS A 119 -5.04 12.70 -22.72
N SER A 120 -5.83 12.39 -21.68
CA SER A 120 -5.69 13.02 -20.36
C SER A 120 -4.32 12.83 -19.72
N LEU A 121 -3.59 11.75 -20.06
CA LEU A 121 -2.25 11.49 -19.52
C LEU A 121 -1.24 12.59 -19.86
N ILE A 122 -1.44 13.30 -20.97
CA ILE A 122 -0.58 14.41 -21.41
C ILE A 122 -0.58 15.54 -20.37
N HIS A 123 -1.70 15.72 -19.66
CA HIS A 123 -1.87 16.80 -18.68
C HIS A 123 -1.37 16.42 -17.28
N TYR A 124 -0.92 15.20 -17.05
CA TYR A 124 -0.53 14.77 -15.70
C TYR A 124 0.67 15.56 -15.18
N ALA A 125 1.68 15.78 -16.02
CA ALA A 125 2.88 16.50 -15.59
C ALA A 125 2.58 17.96 -15.21
N THR A 126 1.71 18.64 -15.96
CA THR A 126 1.25 20.00 -15.62
C THR A 126 0.40 19.99 -14.35
N SER A 127 -0.54 19.05 -14.23
CA SER A 127 -1.38 18.94 -13.04
C SER A 127 -0.57 18.61 -11.79
N ILE A 128 0.46 17.78 -11.86
CA ILE A 128 1.33 17.46 -10.72
C ILE A 128 2.10 18.70 -10.26
N ARG A 129 2.61 19.52 -11.19
CA ARG A 129 3.32 20.76 -10.87
C ARG A 129 2.40 21.81 -10.23
N GLU A 130 1.15 21.90 -10.68
CA GLU A 130 0.19 22.91 -10.21
C GLU A 130 -0.55 22.49 -8.93
N LEU A 131 -0.89 21.21 -8.79
CA LEU A 131 -1.82 20.69 -7.79
C LEU A 131 -1.17 19.72 -6.79
N GLY A 132 0.08 19.31 -7.02
CA GLY A 132 0.81 18.34 -6.21
C GLY A 132 0.54 16.88 -6.62
N ALA A 133 0.89 15.94 -5.73
CA ALA A 133 0.75 14.50 -5.97
C ALA A 133 -0.72 14.09 -6.21
N LEU A 134 -0.91 13.05 -7.03
CA LEU A 134 -2.22 12.61 -7.49
C LEU A 134 -2.99 11.75 -6.47
N ASP A 135 -2.35 11.37 -5.37
CA ASP A 135 -2.93 10.50 -4.33
C ASP A 135 -4.22 11.08 -3.73
N ARG A 136 -4.28 12.40 -3.56
CA ARG A 136 -5.40 13.14 -2.95
C ARG A 136 -6.59 13.35 -3.87
N TYR A 137 -6.44 13.15 -5.17
CA TYR A 137 -7.47 13.48 -6.17
C TYR A 137 -8.25 12.26 -6.68
N ASN A 138 -8.07 11.09 -6.04
CA ASN A 138 -8.80 9.89 -6.45
C ASN A 138 -10.27 9.91 -5.98
N THR A 139 -11.14 9.21 -6.74
CA THR A 139 -12.57 9.08 -6.39
C THR A 139 -12.84 7.94 -5.40
N GLU A 140 -11.80 7.24 -4.93
CA GLU A 140 -11.98 6.09 -4.02
C GLU A 140 -12.58 6.54 -2.68
N SER A 141 -12.15 7.69 -2.17
CA SER A 141 -12.67 8.28 -0.93
C SER A 141 -14.18 8.60 -1.03
N PRO A 142 -14.65 9.40 -2.01
CA PRO A 142 -16.09 9.63 -2.15
C PRO A 142 -16.88 8.36 -2.50
N GLU A 143 -16.33 7.42 -3.28
CA GLU A 143 -16.96 6.12 -3.53
C GLU A 143 -17.15 5.30 -2.24
N ARG A 144 -16.17 5.34 -1.33
CA ARG A 144 -16.27 4.71 -0.01
C ARG A 144 -17.35 5.36 0.84
N LEU A 145 -17.39 6.69 0.87
CA LEU A 145 -18.44 7.43 1.58
C LEU A 145 -19.83 7.14 1.00
N HIS A 146 -19.95 6.89 -0.29
CA HIS A 146 -21.22 6.52 -0.92
C HIS A 146 -21.75 5.15 -0.43
N ILE A 147 -20.87 4.21 -0.02
CA ILE A 147 -21.29 2.96 0.63
C ILE A 147 -21.97 3.26 1.97
N ASP A 148 -21.34 4.12 2.77
CA ASP A 148 -21.78 4.41 4.13
C ASP A 148 -22.99 5.34 4.17
N PHE A 149 -22.97 6.41 3.39
CA PHE A 149 -23.99 7.45 3.43
C PHE A 149 -25.15 7.22 2.48
N ALA A 150 -24.94 6.54 1.34
CA ALA A 150 -26.03 6.27 0.40
C ALA A 150 -26.53 4.83 0.51
N LYS A 151 -25.68 3.83 0.27
CA LYS A 151 -26.14 2.42 0.18
C LYS A 151 -26.69 1.88 1.50
N ARG A 152 -25.96 2.09 2.61
CA ARG A 152 -26.41 1.63 3.93
C ARG A 152 -27.66 2.37 4.39
N ALA A 153 -27.70 3.69 4.20
CA ALA A 153 -28.87 4.50 4.53
C ALA A 153 -30.10 4.07 3.71
N TYR A 154 -29.96 3.91 2.39
CA TYR A 154 -31.04 3.44 1.52
C TYR A 154 -31.55 2.05 1.95
N LYS A 155 -30.64 1.12 2.26
CA LYS A 155 -31.01 -0.23 2.75
C LYS A 155 -31.80 -0.20 4.07
N ALA A 156 -31.60 0.82 4.90
CA ALA A 156 -32.33 1.00 6.16
C ALA A 156 -33.71 1.66 5.99
N THR A 157 -34.06 2.11 4.79
CA THR A 157 -35.38 2.70 4.50
C THR A 157 -36.39 1.65 4.05
N ASN A 158 -37.67 2.03 4.06
CA ASN A 158 -38.74 1.23 3.44
C ASN A 158 -38.80 1.36 1.89
N ARG A 159 -37.85 2.10 1.27
CA ARG A 159 -37.73 2.39 -0.17
C ARG A 159 -38.89 3.20 -0.79
N ASN A 160 -39.80 3.73 0.01
CA ASN A 160 -40.84 4.66 -0.43
C ASN A 160 -40.56 6.05 0.17
N ASP A 161 -40.49 7.08 -0.65
CA ASP A 161 -40.04 8.42 -0.23
C ASP A 161 -38.80 8.37 0.69
N PHE A 162 -37.75 7.73 0.17
CA PHE A 162 -36.61 7.27 0.97
C PHE A 162 -35.66 8.40 1.37
N VAL A 163 -35.73 9.58 0.73
CA VAL A 163 -34.76 10.67 0.98
C VAL A 163 -34.87 11.17 2.42
N ALA A 164 -36.08 11.49 2.89
CA ALA A 164 -36.31 11.94 4.26
C ALA A 164 -35.90 10.88 5.30
N GLN A 165 -36.14 9.60 4.98
CA GLN A 165 -35.73 8.49 5.83
C GLN A 165 -34.21 8.31 5.88
N MET A 166 -33.52 8.48 4.75
CA MET A 166 -32.05 8.46 4.68
C MET A 166 -31.46 9.59 5.52
N VAL A 167 -31.98 10.81 5.40
CA VAL A 167 -31.53 11.96 6.22
C VAL A 167 -31.72 11.65 7.71
N THR A 168 -32.90 11.17 8.11
CA THR A 168 -33.18 10.80 9.50
C THR A 168 -32.25 9.69 10.00
N TYR A 169 -31.94 8.70 9.16
CA TYR A 169 -31.00 7.63 9.49
C TYR A 169 -29.59 8.17 9.73
N LEU A 170 -29.12 9.07 8.86
CA LEU A 170 -27.80 9.69 8.97
C LEU A 170 -27.70 10.57 10.21
N GLU A 171 -28.69 11.40 10.49
CA GLU A 171 -28.73 12.23 11.70
C GLU A 171 -28.66 11.39 12.98
N ARG A 172 -29.41 10.28 13.04
CA ARG A 172 -29.38 9.38 14.20
C ARG A 172 -27.98 8.80 14.41
N ARG A 173 -27.32 8.36 13.34
CA ARG A 173 -25.94 7.85 13.41
C ARG A 173 -24.96 8.92 13.85
N GLU A 174 -25.10 10.14 13.35
CA GLU A 174 -24.24 11.27 13.73
C GLU A 174 -24.41 11.63 15.21
N ARG A 175 -25.66 11.65 15.73
CA ARG A 175 -25.93 11.89 17.15
C ARG A 175 -25.31 10.81 18.04
N VAL A 176 -25.47 9.54 17.68
CA VAL A 176 -24.87 8.42 18.42
C VAL A 176 -23.35 8.52 18.41
N PHE A 177 -22.75 8.81 17.25
CA PHE A 177 -21.30 8.98 17.13
C PHE A 177 -20.78 10.13 17.99
N LYS A 178 -21.42 11.31 17.93
CA LYS A 178 -21.04 12.47 18.77
C LYS A 178 -21.17 12.18 20.26
N PHE A 179 -22.23 11.47 20.65
CA PHE A 179 -22.43 11.08 22.04
C PHE A 179 -21.39 10.06 22.50
N ASP A 180 -21.04 9.09 21.66
CA ASP A 180 -19.97 8.13 21.96
C ASP A 180 -18.62 8.82 22.16
N VAL A 181 -18.25 9.75 21.26
CA VAL A 181 -17.04 10.58 21.42
C VAL A 181 -17.07 11.39 22.72
N TYR A 182 -18.22 11.96 23.07
CA TYR A 182 -18.40 12.67 24.35
C TYR A 182 -18.20 11.73 25.55
N LEU A 183 -18.75 10.52 25.53
CA LEU A 183 -18.59 9.55 26.62
C LEU A 183 -17.13 9.12 26.76
N GLN A 184 -16.41 8.89 25.65
CA GLN A 184 -14.99 8.58 25.67
C GLN A 184 -14.15 9.69 26.31
N TRP A 185 -14.50 10.96 26.08
CA TRP A 185 -13.84 12.11 26.71
C TRP A 185 -14.24 12.31 28.18
N ALA A 186 -15.54 12.21 28.49
CA ALA A 186 -16.08 12.52 29.82
C ALA A 186 -15.82 11.42 30.85
N ILE A 187 -15.70 10.16 30.42
CA ILE A 187 -15.56 8.99 31.28
C ILE A 187 -14.33 8.19 30.80
N PRO A 188 -13.15 8.38 31.42
CA PRO A 188 -11.92 7.68 31.01
C PRO A 188 -12.06 6.16 30.99
N GLU A 189 -12.78 5.59 31.96
CA GLU A 189 -13.07 4.15 32.05
C GLU A 189 -13.89 3.63 30.85
N TYR A 190 -14.79 4.44 30.31
CA TYR A 190 -15.57 4.13 29.11
C TYR A 190 -14.68 4.19 27.86
N GLY A 191 -13.83 5.21 27.77
CA GLY A 191 -12.80 5.31 26.72
C GLY A 191 -11.86 4.11 26.70
N GLU A 192 -11.37 3.70 27.88
CA GLU A 192 -10.52 2.52 28.04
C GLU A 192 -11.25 1.20 27.67
N SER A 193 -12.52 1.05 28.05
CA SER A 193 -13.31 -0.13 27.68
C SER A 193 -13.60 -0.21 26.18
N CYS A 194 -13.84 0.92 25.52
CA CYS A 194 -14.07 0.98 24.08
C CYS A 194 -12.81 0.69 23.28
N CYS A 195 -11.63 1.20 23.69
CA CYS A 195 -10.39 0.91 22.99
C CYS A 195 -9.96 -0.56 23.06
N LEU A 196 -10.46 -1.32 24.07
CA LEU A 196 -10.25 -2.76 24.19
C LEU A 196 -11.21 -3.59 23.31
N LYS A 197 -12.34 -3.03 22.89
CA LYS A 197 -13.35 -3.72 22.03
C LYS A 197 -13.14 -3.49 20.54
N ASP A 198 -12.41 -2.43 20.18
CA ASP A 198 -12.16 -2.02 18.80
C ASP A 198 -11.15 -2.89 18.04
N ASP A 199 -10.66 -3.97 18.66
CA ASP A 199 -9.91 -5.03 17.94
C ASP A 199 -10.85 -5.91 17.08
N SER A 200 -12.17 -5.83 17.29
CA SER A 200 -13.17 -6.56 16.50
C SER A 200 -13.71 -5.77 15.30
N TRP A 201 -13.54 -4.44 15.28
CA TRP A 201 -13.73 -3.60 14.10
C TRP A 201 -12.36 -3.08 13.66
N GLN A 202 -11.60 -3.92 12.97
CA GLN A 202 -10.48 -3.46 12.18
C GLN A 202 -10.98 -2.56 11.04
N ALA A 203 -11.28 -1.30 11.35
CA ALA A 203 -10.87 -0.24 10.44
C ALA A 203 -9.40 -0.54 10.14
N LYS A 204 -9.07 -0.77 8.86
CA LYS A 204 -7.68 -0.94 8.45
C LYS A 204 -6.95 0.33 8.87
N ARG A 205 -6.40 0.34 10.09
CA ARG A 205 -5.52 1.39 10.56
C ARG A 205 -4.41 1.44 9.51
N ALA A 206 -4.05 2.65 9.10
CA ALA A 206 -2.85 2.85 8.30
C ALA A 206 -1.71 2.05 8.95
N PRO A 207 -0.81 1.43 8.17
CA PRO A 207 0.22 0.54 8.72
C PRO A 207 1.04 1.29 9.77
N GLY A 208 0.72 1.03 11.04
CA GLY A 208 1.41 1.54 12.20
C GLY A 208 2.30 0.43 12.75
N TRP A 209 3.48 0.81 13.22
CA TRP A 209 4.47 -0.09 13.77
C TRP A 209 3.93 -0.72 15.06
N HIS A 210 3.80 -2.05 15.10
CA HIS A 210 3.50 -2.78 16.34
C HIS A 210 4.81 -3.18 17.02
N ILE A 211 5.20 -2.44 18.05
CA ILE A 211 6.34 -2.80 18.92
C ILE A 211 5.85 -3.85 19.92
N ALA A 212 6.57 -4.97 20.03
CA ALA A 212 6.27 -6.00 21.01
C ALA A 212 6.45 -5.45 22.44
N LYS A 213 5.49 -5.74 23.34
CA LYS A 213 5.55 -5.31 24.75
C LYS A 213 6.67 -6.01 25.52
N GLU A 214 7.07 -7.20 25.09
CA GLU A 214 8.10 -8.02 25.70
C GLU A 214 9.10 -8.48 24.64
N SER A 215 10.40 -8.40 24.95
CA SER A 215 11.45 -8.85 24.04
C SER A 215 11.46 -10.38 24.02
N PRO A 216 11.43 -11.03 22.83
CA PRO A 216 11.60 -12.47 22.73
C PRO A 216 13.03 -12.91 23.06
N PHE A 217 13.99 -11.98 23.11
CA PHE A 217 15.37 -12.23 23.51
C PHE A 217 15.60 -11.84 24.97
N LYS A 218 16.41 -12.63 25.67
CA LYS A 218 16.94 -12.23 26.98
C LYS A 218 17.85 -10.99 26.81
N PRO A 219 17.96 -10.12 27.83
CA PRO A 219 18.79 -8.92 27.75
C PRO A 219 20.22 -9.26 27.31
N VAL A 220 20.68 -8.62 26.22
CA VAL A 220 21.93 -8.92 25.51
C VAL A 220 23.03 -7.94 25.94
N LEU A 221 24.28 -8.40 26.03
CA LEU A 221 25.42 -7.54 26.37
C LEU A 221 25.83 -6.68 25.17
N PHE A 222 26.29 -5.44 25.43
CA PHE A 222 26.73 -4.50 24.39
C PHE A 222 27.78 -5.09 23.43
N ASN A 223 28.80 -5.77 23.96
CA ASN A 223 29.88 -6.35 23.14
C ASN A 223 29.42 -7.47 22.19
N SER A 224 28.24 -8.04 22.42
CA SER A 224 27.68 -9.09 21.55
C SER A 224 26.78 -8.54 20.44
N LEU A 225 26.51 -7.23 20.40
CA LEU A 225 25.62 -6.63 19.40
C LEU A 225 26.20 -6.71 17.97
N GLU A 226 27.49 -6.46 17.81
CA GLU A 226 28.12 -6.51 16.49
C GLU A 226 28.22 -7.95 15.95
N SER A 227 28.52 -8.92 16.81
CA SER A 227 28.70 -10.32 16.42
C SER A 227 27.39 -11.08 16.22
N VAL A 228 26.38 -10.84 17.07
CA VAL A 228 25.10 -11.57 17.02
C VAL A 228 24.11 -10.89 16.08
N PHE A 229 24.14 -9.56 15.98
CA PHE A 229 23.13 -8.78 15.29
C PHE A 229 23.66 -7.92 14.14
N GLY A 230 24.98 -7.93 13.89
CA GLY A 230 25.59 -7.23 12.76
C GLY A 230 25.54 -5.71 12.85
N VAL A 231 25.20 -5.15 14.02
CA VAL A 231 25.06 -3.70 14.21
C VAL A 231 26.43 -3.08 14.44
N ARG A 232 26.90 -2.33 13.45
CA ARG A 232 28.21 -1.64 13.49
C ARG A 232 28.04 -0.21 13.96
N TRP A 233 29.05 0.29 14.68
CA TRP A 233 29.13 1.69 15.14
C TRP A 233 28.01 2.13 16.10
N PHE A 234 27.33 1.18 16.74
CA PHE A 234 26.24 1.47 17.67
C PHE A 234 26.69 2.34 18.84
N ASP A 235 27.85 2.04 19.42
CA ASP A 235 28.40 2.79 20.57
C ASP A 235 28.63 4.26 20.21
N TRP A 236 29.23 4.50 19.04
CA TRP A 236 29.47 5.85 18.52
C TRP A 236 28.16 6.60 18.26
N ALA A 237 27.18 5.95 17.63
CA ALA A 237 25.88 6.54 17.34
C ALA A 237 25.10 6.88 18.62
N LEU A 238 25.23 6.04 19.66
CA LEU A 238 24.60 6.28 20.95
C LEU A 238 25.25 7.47 21.67
N GLU A 239 26.60 7.53 21.71
CA GLU A 239 27.33 8.66 22.26
C GLU A 239 26.95 9.98 21.56
N GLU A 240 26.92 9.99 20.23
CA GLU A 240 26.58 11.17 19.45
C GLU A 240 25.14 11.65 19.73
N PHE A 241 24.18 10.73 19.82
CA PHE A 241 22.79 11.06 20.15
C PHE A 241 22.67 11.73 21.51
N PHE A 242 23.33 11.20 22.55
CA PHE A 242 23.25 11.77 23.90
C PHE A 242 23.95 13.13 24.00
N ILE A 243 25.10 13.28 23.34
CA ILE A 243 25.80 14.57 23.26
C ILE A 243 24.92 15.62 22.57
N ASN A 244 24.29 15.27 21.44
CA ASN A 244 23.48 16.23 20.67
C ASN A 244 22.13 16.55 21.33
N MET A 245 21.50 15.59 22.00
CA MET A 245 20.15 15.77 22.58
C MET A 245 20.18 16.25 24.03
N PHE A 246 21.17 15.84 24.81
CA PHE A 246 21.21 16.07 26.25
C PHE A 246 22.50 16.77 26.73
N GLY A 247 23.51 16.93 25.88
CA GLY A 247 24.76 17.62 26.23
C GLY A 247 25.66 16.84 27.21
N GLU A 248 25.34 15.58 27.46
CA GLU A 248 26.04 14.71 28.40
C GLU A 248 26.71 13.55 27.66
N ARG A 249 27.86 13.09 28.19
CA ARG A 249 28.55 11.93 27.67
C ARG A 249 28.17 10.70 28.50
N LEU A 250 27.66 9.68 27.84
CA LEU A 250 27.27 8.42 28.47
C LEU A 250 28.52 7.56 28.72
N GLU A 251 28.77 7.14 29.96
CA GLU A 251 29.75 6.09 30.29
C GLU A 251 29.03 4.73 30.29
N ILE A 252 29.29 3.90 29.29
CA ILE A 252 28.71 2.55 29.18
C ILE A 252 29.70 1.55 29.79
N ASP A 253 29.26 0.74 30.77
CA ASP A 253 30.08 -0.35 31.33
C ASP A 253 29.90 -1.63 30.50
N LEU A 254 30.94 -2.47 30.43
CA LEU A 254 30.98 -3.74 29.68
C LEU A 254 29.94 -4.77 30.18
N LYS A 255 29.31 -4.51 31.33
CA LYS A 255 28.27 -5.35 31.94
C LYS A 255 26.86 -4.89 31.63
N ASP A 256 26.70 -3.74 30.97
CA ASP A 256 25.38 -3.21 30.65
C ASP A 256 24.66 -4.09 29.62
N LYS A 257 23.38 -4.32 29.89
CA LYS A 257 22.52 -5.20 29.10
C LYS A 257 21.42 -4.41 28.43
N LEU A 258 21.11 -4.79 27.22
CA LEU A 258 20.16 -4.14 26.34
C LEU A 258 19.00 -5.07 26.02
N ASN A 259 17.78 -4.56 26.09
CA ASN A 259 16.62 -5.28 25.60
C ASN A 259 16.52 -5.06 24.09
N VAL A 260 16.72 -6.15 23.35
CA VAL A 260 16.77 -6.16 21.90
C VAL A 260 15.45 -6.70 21.38
N PHE A 261 14.73 -5.89 20.60
CA PHE A 261 13.48 -6.32 20.00
C PHE A 261 13.74 -6.66 18.53
N PRO A 262 13.22 -7.78 18.01
CA PRO A 262 13.14 -7.93 16.57
C PRO A 262 12.27 -6.80 16.04
N LYS A 263 12.59 -6.27 14.85
CA LYS A 263 11.83 -5.18 14.23
C LYS A 263 10.33 -5.50 14.28
N ALA A 264 9.53 -4.48 14.58
CA ALA A 264 8.08 -4.53 14.51
C ALA A 264 7.66 -5.22 13.21
N THR A 265 7.23 -6.47 13.33
CA THR A 265 6.74 -7.26 12.22
C THR A 265 5.44 -6.59 11.81
N GLN A 266 5.32 -6.21 10.54
CA GLN A 266 4.03 -5.84 10.00
C GLN A 266 3.22 -7.14 9.93
N TYR A 267 2.55 -7.48 11.04
CA TYR A 267 1.65 -8.62 11.09
C TYR A 267 0.47 -8.31 10.17
N PHE A 268 0.50 -8.87 8.96
CA PHE A 268 -0.73 -9.13 8.24
C PHE A 268 -1.41 -10.26 9.01
N ASN A 269 -2.54 -9.98 9.64
CA ASN A 269 -3.41 -11.04 10.15
C ASN A 269 -3.83 -11.91 8.96
N ASP A 270 -3.20 -13.06 8.82
CA ASP A 270 -3.79 -14.28 8.27
C ASP A 270 -2.98 -15.46 8.86
N ASP A 271 -3.70 -16.40 9.47
CA ASP A 271 -3.22 -17.61 10.11
C ASP A 271 -2.21 -18.38 9.25
N LEU A 272 -0.95 -18.54 9.69
CA LEU A 272 -0.01 -19.63 9.36
C LEU A 272 1.26 -19.53 10.25
N PRO A 273 1.88 -20.65 10.67
CA PRO A 273 3.02 -20.67 11.57
C PRO A 273 4.30 -20.13 10.90
N LEU A 274 5.04 -19.31 11.63
CA LEU A 274 6.36 -18.80 11.23
C LEU A 274 7.37 -19.95 11.19
N GLU A 275 7.85 -20.31 9.99
CA GLU A 275 9.16 -20.93 9.83
C GLU A 275 10.22 -19.86 9.57
N ASP A 276 11.42 -20.17 10.06
CA ASP A 276 12.53 -19.28 10.39
C ASP A 276 13.10 -18.44 9.24
N GLY A 277 13.52 -17.23 9.62
CA GLY A 277 14.75 -16.63 9.09
C GLY A 277 14.60 -15.32 8.32
N PHE A 278 14.42 -14.19 9.03
CA PHE A 278 14.87 -12.87 8.58
C PHE A 278 15.05 -11.94 9.81
N THR A 279 16.28 -11.55 10.13
CA THR A 279 16.62 -10.69 11.27
C THR A 279 17.08 -9.31 10.79
N ASP A 280 16.24 -8.30 11.01
CA ASP A 280 16.61 -6.88 11.16
C ASP A 280 16.12 -6.42 12.54
N ILE A 281 16.94 -5.69 13.30
CA ILE A 281 16.81 -5.56 14.77
C ILE A 281 16.69 -4.10 15.23
N PHE A 282 15.88 -3.87 16.27
CA PHE A 282 15.69 -2.57 16.92
C PHE A 282 16.03 -2.70 18.42
N MET A 283 16.70 -1.71 19.03
CA MET A 283 17.14 -1.81 20.44
C MET A 283 16.62 -0.66 21.30
N HIS A 284 16.22 -0.97 22.53
CA HIS A 284 15.72 0.02 23.49
C HIS A 284 16.52 -0.06 24.80
N LEU A 285 17.22 1.01 25.19
CA LEU A 285 17.88 1.09 26.49
C LEU A 285 16.86 1.30 27.61
N HIS A 286 17.04 0.57 28.71
CA HIS A 286 16.40 0.87 29.99
C HIS A 286 17.47 1.37 30.95
N MET A 287 17.53 2.68 31.18
CA MET A 287 18.34 3.24 32.27
C MET A 287 17.55 3.14 33.58
N ARG A 288 18.16 2.55 34.61
CA ARG A 288 17.71 2.77 35.99
C ARG A 288 18.20 4.17 36.39
N ARG A 289 17.30 4.96 37.00
CA ARG A 289 17.71 6.18 37.72
C ARG A 289 18.71 5.85 38.81
#